data_AF-M6D0S0-F1
#
_entry.id   AF-M6D0S0-F1
#
_cell.length_a   1.000
_cell.length_b   1.000
_cell.length_c   1.000
_cell.angle_alpha   90.00
_cell.angle_beta   90.00
_cell.angle_gamma   90.00
#
_symmetry.space_group_name_H-M   'P 1'
#
loop_
_entity.id
_entity.type
_entity.pdbx_description
1 polymer ?
#
loop_
_entity_poly.entity_id
_entity_poly.type
_entity_poly.pdbx_seq_one_letter_code
_entity_poly.pdbx_strand_id
1 'polypeptide(L)'
;MNSFTRILRNFARPEIRFLFFILLLPNWIFAETILFKSGESAYATVIDQDAETVTVIRDGKRGKLGKSKILKIIFKEIKDEQEIAKIIEAEKKKLNKEGKKSDKEEQFDTIYLEQMIKENSYKIVQKRLSLVEKYLEEKDGDWESYITSKRNPWEPVWKSALLPGWGHSTMRQSGWSTTYSALFFVSLISYFGLDASEKERAKAYDKKIEKIVEQQLTIDELLGSNAASSTSNLNLIFQFNTLRNSNALSSIRTDEADYKNSKHAAAGVAIGIYLIQLGHAYFAGKTWAQNNVIQTPAGETVSEGFGIRGNPLVSKEIAGGTKSIDVGGQVLYTLFY
;
A
#
# COMPACT_ATOMS: atom_id res chain seq x y z
N MET A 1 -27.08 5.81 -10.47
CA MET A 1 -26.69 4.42 -10.80
C MET A 1 -25.62 4.31 -11.89
N ASN A 2 -24.98 5.42 -12.33
CA ASN A 2 -24.01 5.43 -13.44
C ASN A 2 -22.55 5.72 -13.02
N SER A 3 -22.26 5.91 -11.72
CA SER A 3 -20.87 6.11 -11.24
C SER A 3 -20.14 4.79 -10.98
N PHE A 4 -20.85 3.74 -10.57
CA PHE A 4 -20.30 2.40 -10.34
C PHE A 4 -19.81 1.75 -11.64
N THR A 5 -20.51 1.98 -12.75
CA THR A 5 -20.12 1.48 -14.09
C THR A 5 -18.90 2.20 -14.66
N ARG A 6 -18.55 3.39 -14.15
CA ARG A 6 -17.37 4.14 -14.59
C ARG A 6 -16.08 3.68 -13.87
N ILE A 7 -16.19 3.22 -12.62
CA ILE A 7 -15.07 2.61 -11.87
C ILE A 7 -14.66 1.26 -12.50
N LEU A 8 -15.64 0.46 -12.96
CA LEU A 8 -15.37 -0.79 -13.68
C LEU A 8 -14.68 -0.58 -15.05
N ARG A 9 -14.79 0.61 -15.65
CA ARG A 9 -14.17 0.91 -16.94
C ARG A 9 -12.67 1.19 -16.84
N ASN A 10 -12.18 1.65 -15.69
CA ASN A 10 -10.73 1.84 -15.45
C ASN A 10 -9.99 0.53 -15.15
N PHE A 11 -10.71 -0.54 -14.78
CA PHE A 11 -10.20 -1.92 -14.79
C PHE A 11 -10.07 -2.53 -16.20
N ALA A 12 -10.44 -1.80 -17.26
CA ALA A 12 -10.37 -2.27 -18.64
C ALA A 12 -9.07 -1.90 -19.37
N ARG A 13 -8.10 -1.27 -18.69
CA ARG A 13 -6.76 -1.05 -19.26
C ARG A 13 -5.97 -2.38 -19.27
N PRO A 14 -5.38 -2.78 -20.40
CA PRO A 14 -4.69 -4.07 -20.52
C PRO A 14 -3.51 -4.20 -19.54
N GLU A 15 -2.88 -3.08 -19.17
CA GLU A 15 -1.74 -3.02 -18.24
C GLU A 15 -2.12 -3.34 -16.79
N ILE A 16 -3.31 -2.95 -16.33
CA ILE A 16 -3.81 -3.24 -14.97
C ILE A 16 -4.42 -4.65 -14.90
N ARG A 17 -5.01 -5.13 -16.01
CA ARG A 17 -5.48 -6.52 -16.12
C ARG A 17 -4.32 -7.51 -15.99
N PHE A 18 -3.16 -7.19 -16.54
CA PHE A 18 -1.98 -8.06 -16.45
C PHE A 18 -1.47 -8.22 -15.01
N LEU A 19 -1.52 -7.13 -14.22
CA LEU A 19 -1.04 -7.14 -12.84
C LEU A 19 -2.02 -7.85 -11.88
N PHE A 20 -3.33 -7.79 -12.15
CA PHE A 20 -4.34 -8.55 -11.40
C PHE A 20 -4.38 -10.04 -11.83
N PHE A 21 -4.04 -10.37 -13.08
CA PHE A 21 -3.92 -11.75 -13.55
C PHE A 21 -2.71 -12.46 -12.93
N ILE A 22 -1.60 -11.75 -12.70
CA ILE A 22 -0.39 -12.29 -12.02
C ILE A 22 -0.66 -12.60 -10.54
N LEU A 23 -1.54 -11.84 -9.88
CA LEU A 23 -1.90 -12.04 -8.46
C LEU A 23 -3.00 -13.10 -8.24
N LEU A 24 -3.61 -13.59 -9.32
CA LEU A 24 -4.63 -14.64 -9.35
C LEU A 24 -4.21 -15.86 -10.17
N LEU A 25 -2.90 -16.03 -10.43
CA LEU A 25 -2.40 -17.31 -10.91
C LEU A 25 -2.56 -18.32 -9.77
N PRO A 26 -3.42 -19.35 -9.87
CA PRO A 26 -3.29 -20.49 -8.98
C PRO A 26 -1.88 -21.02 -9.20
N ASN A 27 -1.09 -21.15 -8.13
CA ASN A 27 0.18 -21.85 -8.17
C ASN A 27 -0.03 -23.11 -9.00
N TRP A 28 0.56 -23.18 -10.19
CA TRP A 28 0.56 -24.40 -10.98
C TRP A 28 1.41 -25.38 -10.17
N ILE A 29 0.73 -26.16 -9.34
CA ILE A 29 1.36 -27.17 -8.52
C ILE A 29 1.72 -28.30 -9.47
N PHE A 30 2.97 -28.33 -9.93
CA PHE A 30 3.47 -29.44 -10.70
C PHE A 30 3.39 -30.71 -9.82
N ALA A 31 2.78 -31.77 -10.34
CA ALA A 31 2.76 -33.05 -9.66
C ALA A 31 4.19 -33.64 -9.70
N GLU A 32 4.68 -34.10 -8.56
CA GLU A 32 5.97 -34.75 -8.45
C GLU A 32 5.80 -36.26 -8.73
N THR A 33 6.78 -36.87 -9.38
CA THR A 33 6.79 -38.33 -9.59
C THR A 33 7.53 -38.97 -8.41
N ILE A 34 6.80 -39.75 -7.62
CA ILE A 34 7.35 -40.52 -6.49
C ILE A 34 7.63 -41.94 -7.00
N LEU A 35 8.91 -42.33 -6.97
CA LEU A 35 9.35 -43.68 -7.28
C LEU A 35 9.41 -44.51 -6.01
N PHE A 36 8.75 -45.67 -6.00
CA PHE A 36 8.78 -46.61 -4.89
C PHE A 36 9.91 -47.62 -5.03
N LYS A 37 10.39 -48.16 -3.91
CA LYS A 37 11.38 -49.25 -3.90
C LYS A 37 10.87 -50.54 -4.53
N SER A 38 9.55 -50.70 -4.63
CA SER A 38 8.89 -51.81 -5.36
C SER A 38 9.00 -51.69 -6.88
N GLY A 39 9.42 -50.53 -7.41
CA GLY A 39 9.50 -50.27 -8.85
C GLY A 39 8.27 -49.59 -9.44
N GLU A 40 7.21 -49.40 -8.66
CA GLU A 40 6.04 -48.61 -9.08
C GLU A 40 6.32 -47.10 -9.00
N SER A 41 5.67 -46.31 -9.86
CA SER A 41 5.75 -44.84 -9.86
C SER A 41 4.37 -44.23 -9.71
N ALA A 42 4.25 -43.15 -8.94
CA ALA A 42 3.00 -42.42 -8.83
C ALA A 42 3.15 -40.90 -8.82
N TYR A 43 2.17 -40.23 -9.40
CA TYR A 43 2.07 -38.78 -9.42
C TYR A 43 1.36 -38.29 -8.17
N ALA A 44 2.03 -37.43 -7.39
CA ALA A 44 1.43 -36.80 -6.23
C ALA A 44 2.11 -35.47 -5.91
N THR A 45 1.36 -34.55 -5.31
CA THR A 45 1.92 -33.30 -4.80
C THR A 45 2.43 -33.51 -3.39
N VAL A 46 3.72 -33.28 -3.14
CA VAL A 46 4.28 -33.30 -1.78
C VAL A 46 4.01 -31.96 -1.10
N ILE A 47 3.39 -32.01 0.08
CA ILE A 47 3.00 -30.79 0.83
C ILE A 47 3.85 -30.61 2.06
N ASP A 48 4.20 -31.71 2.72
CA ASP A 48 4.93 -31.67 3.97
C ASP A 48 5.81 -32.91 4.13
N GLN A 49 6.96 -32.74 4.76
CA GLN A 49 7.94 -33.79 4.97
C GLN A 49 8.42 -33.80 6.42
N ASP A 50 8.19 -34.91 7.10
CA ASP A 50 8.68 -35.20 8.44
C ASP A 50 9.89 -36.16 8.35
N ALA A 51 10.59 -36.43 9.46
CA ALA A 51 11.76 -37.29 9.51
C ALA A 51 11.49 -38.71 8.96
N GLU A 52 10.29 -39.25 9.20
CA GLU A 52 9.93 -40.63 8.83
C GLU A 52 8.85 -40.72 7.73
N THR A 53 8.08 -39.65 7.50
CA THR A 53 6.92 -39.67 6.59
C THR A 53 6.87 -38.46 5.67
N VAL A 54 6.22 -38.64 4.51
CA VAL A 54 5.93 -37.59 3.52
C VAL A 54 4.41 -37.53 3.35
N THR A 55 3.84 -36.35 3.53
CA THR A 55 2.41 -36.12 3.29
C THR A 55 2.21 -35.67 1.85
N VAL A 56 1.42 -36.45 1.12
CA VAL A 56 1.16 -36.24 -0.31
C VAL A 56 -0.33 -36.05 -0.57
N ILE A 57 -0.68 -35.23 -1.56
CA ILE A 57 -2.02 -35.19 -2.13
C ILE A 57 -2.01 -35.96 -3.44
N ARG A 58 -2.86 -36.99 -3.50
CA ARG A 58 -3.18 -37.74 -4.72
C ARG A 58 -4.68 -37.61 -4.96
N ASP A 59 -5.08 -37.18 -6.16
CA ASP A 59 -6.49 -37.08 -6.59
C ASP A 59 -7.40 -36.33 -5.59
N GLY A 60 -6.87 -35.27 -4.98
CA GLY A 60 -7.59 -34.43 -4.01
C GLY A 60 -7.67 -34.99 -2.58
N LYS A 61 -7.12 -36.17 -2.30
CA LYS A 61 -7.07 -36.76 -0.95
C LYS A 61 -5.67 -36.70 -0.36
N ARG A 62 -5.56 -36.28 0.91
CA ARG A 62 -4.30 -36.27 1.68
C ARG A 62 -3.99 -37.69 2.17
N GLY A 63 -2.80 -38.19 1.85
CA GLY A 63 -2.27 -39.47 2.33
C GLY A 63 -0.87 -39.30 2.91
N LYS A 64 -0.53 -40.07 3.94
CA LYS A 64 0.83 -40.13 4.51
C LYS A 64 1.57 -41.35 3.98
N LEU A 65 2.77 -41.15 3.45
CA LEU A 65 3.65 -42.20 2.94
C LEU A 65 4.92 -42.29 3.78
N GLY A 66 5.35 -43.49 4.17
CA GLY A 66 6.61 -43.68 4.88
C GLY A 66 7.82 -43.55 3.95
N LYS A 67 8.84 -42.78 4.36
CA LYS A 67 10.08 -42.58 3.58
C LYS A 67 10.83 -43.89 3.31
N SER A 68 10.66 -44.90 4.17
CA SER A 68 11.24 -46.23 4.01
C SER A 68 10.82 -46.93 2.71
N LYS A 69 9.65 -46.59 2.15
CA LYS A 69 9.09 -47.19 0.92
C LYS A 69 9.43 -46.41 -0.36
N ILE A 70 9.98 -45.21 -0.22
CA ILE A 70 10.27 -44.30 -1.33
C ILE A 70 11.74 -44.50 -1.77
N LEU A 71 11.96 -44.59 -3.08
CA LEU A 71 13.28 -44.67 -3.70
C LEU A 71 13.79 -43.27 -4.03
N LYS A 72 12.99 -42.44 -4.70
CA LYS A 72 13.35 -41.07 -5.08
C LYS A 72 12.12 -40.25 -5.39
N ILE A 73 12.15 -38.96 -5.05
CA ILE A 73 11.14 -37.98 -5.43
C ILE A 73 11.73 -37.11 -6.52
N ILE A 74 11.05 -37.05 -7.68
CA ILE A 74 11.49 -36.25 -8.82
C ILE A 74 10.54 -35.08 -8.97
N PHE A 75 11.08 -33.87 -8.85
CA PHE A 75 10.36 -32.60 -8.94
C PHE A 75 10.03 -32.19 -10.39
N LYS A 76 9.64 -33.16 -11.22
CA LYS A 76 9.23 -33.00 -12.62
C LYS A 76 8.32 -34.17 -13.03
N GLU A 77 7.21 -33.87 -13.70
CA GLU A 77 6.30 -34.88 -14.25
C GLU A 77 6.97 -35.57 -15.45
N ILE A 78 7.36 -36.84 -15.30
CA ILE A 78 7.96 -37.65 -16.37
C ILE A 78 6.88 -38.63 -16.87
N LYS A 79 6.36 -38.42 -18.09
CA LYS A 79 5.31 -39.26 -18.69
C LYS A 79 5.83 -40.48 -19.47
N ASP A 80 7.15 -40.62 -19.61
CA ASP A 80 7.78 -41.64 -20.45
C ASP A 80 8.34 -42.81 -19.61
N GLU A 81 7.73 -44.00 -19.73
CA GLU A 81 8.10 -45.21 -18.95
C GLU A 81 9.55 -45.67 -19.20
N GLN A 82 10.09 -45.40 -20.39
CA GLN A 82 11.45 -45.80 -20.78
C GLN A 82 12.56 -44.96 -20.12
N GLU A 83 12.28 -43.71 -19.73
CA GLU A 83 13.23 -42.88 -18.99
C GLU A 83 13.26 -43.26 -17.50
N ILE A 84 12.10 -43.63 -16.94
CA ILE A 84 11.98 -44.14 -15.56
C ILE A 84 12.79 -45.44 -15.39
N ALA A 85 12.70 -46.36 -16.35
CA ALA A 85 13.46 -47.61 -16.33
C ALA A 85 14.99 -47.39 -16.41
N LYS A 86 15.46 -46.48 -17.26
CA LYS A 86 16.89 -46.12 -17.37
C LYS A 86 17.42 -45.47 -16.08
N ILE A 87 16.61 -44.65 -15.42
CA ILE A 87 16.96 -44.05 -14.12
C ILE A 87 17.05 -45.14 -13.03
N ILE A 88 16.10 -46.09 -13.00
CA ILE A 88 16.12 -47.21 -12.03
C ILE A 88 17.35 -48.10 -12.25
N GLU A 89 17.70 -48.44 -13.49
CA GLU A 89 18.89 -49.23 -13.79
C GLU A 89 20.20 -48.47 -13.51
N ALA A 90 20.25 -47.17 -13.77
CA ALA A 90 21.39 -46.33 -13.46
C ALA A 90 21.60 -46.18 -11.93
N GLU A 91 20.52 -46.03 -11.16
CA GLU A 91 20.59 -45.93 -9.69
C GLU A 91 20.99 -47.29 -9.07
N LYS A 92 20.46 -48.43 -9.57
CA LYS A 92 20.88 -49.77 -9.16
C LYS A 92 22.35 -50.07 -9.50
N LYS A 93 22.86 -49.56 -10.62
CA LYS A 93 24.27 -49.73 -11.02
C LYS A 93 25.24 -48.86 -10.21
N LYS A 94 24.80 -47.71 -9.67
CA LYS A 94 25.61 -46.88 -8.76
C LYS A 94 25.72 -47.53 -7.37
N LEU A 95 24.62 -48.08 -6.84
CA LEU A 95 24.62 -48.81 -5.56
C LEU A 95 25.53 -50.05 -5.56
N ASN A 96 25.71 -50.73 -6.70
CA ASN A 96 26.61 -51.89 -6.80
C ASN A 96 28.09 -51.55 -7.03
N LYS A 97 28.44 -50.30 -7.36
CA LYS A 97 29.83 -49.87 -7.61
C LYS A 97 30.48 -49.13 -6.44
N GLU A 98 29.70 -48.69 -5.46
CA GLU A 98 30.22 -48.08 -4.22
C GLU A 98 30.59 -49.12 -3.14
N GLY A 99 30.19 -50.40 -3.30
CA GLY A 99 30.42 -51.48 -2.32
C GLY A 99 31.86 -51.99 -2.13
N LYS A 100 32.90 -51.18 -2.39
CA LYS A 100 34.30 -51.44 -1.99
C LYS A 100 35.03 -50.15 -1.62
N LYS A 101 34.53 -49.43 -0.64
CA LYS A 101 35.37 -48.70 0.33
C LYS A 101 35.20 -49.38 1.68
N SER A 102 36.25 -49.43 2.49
CA SER A 102 36.17 -50.15 3.77
C SER A 102 35.16 -49.44 4.69
N ASP A 103 34.35 -50.21 5.42
CA ASP A 103 33.25 -49.73 6.28
C ASP A 103 33.66 -48.62 7.28
N LYS A 104 34.96 -48.48 7.57
CA LYS A 104 35.49 -47.45 8.45
C LYS A 104 35.62 -46.09 7.76
N GLU A 105 36.02 -46.05 6.49
CA GLU A 105 36.28 -44.81 5.76
C GLU A 105 34.97 -44.09 5.39
N GLU A 106 33.92 -44.85 5.05
CA GLU A 106 32.57 -44.30 4.84
C GLU A 106 31.93 -43.81 6.15
N GLN A 107 32.21 -44.45 7.29
CA GLN A 107 31.78 -43.96 8.61
C GLN A 107 32.49 -42.65 8.98
N PHE A 108 33.79 -42.51 8.71
CA PHE A 108 34.50 -41.25 8.96
C PHE A 108 34.02 -40.12 8.05
N ASP A 109 33.79 -40.39 6.76
CA ASP A 109 33.27 -39.40 5.81
C ASP A 109 31.84 -38.97 6.18
N THR A 110 30.97 -39.90 6.59
CA THR A 110 29.60 -39.57 7.04
C THR A 110 29.59 -38.77 8.34
N ILE A 111 30.44 -39.12 9.32
CA ILE A 111 30.61 -38.34 10.55
C ILE A 111 31.14 -36.93 10.24
N TYR A 112 32.12 -36.83 9.33
CA TYR A 112 32.70 -35.55 8.92
C TYR A 112 31.68 -34.66 8.17
N LEU A 113 30.89 -35.23 7.25
CA LEU A 113 29.80 -34.53 6.59
C LEU A 113 28.72 -34.10 7.59
N GLU A 114 28.32 -34.98 8.51
CA GLU A 114 27.32 -34.66 9.53
C GLU A 114 27.82 -33.53 10.44
N GLN A 115 29.10 -33.55 10.79
CA GLN A 115 29.73 -32.48 11.57
C GLN A 115 29.79 -31.16 10.80
N MET A 116 30.15 -31.18 9.51
CA MET A 116 30.11 -29.99 8.66
C MET A 116 28.68 -29.45 8.46
N ILE A 117 27.68 -30.32 8.31
CA ILE A 117 26.27 -29.92 8.19
C ILE A 117 25.78 -29.32 9.50
N LYS A 118 26.12 -29.93 10.64
CA LYS A 118 25.79 -29.40 11.97
C LYS A 118 26.46 -28.05 12.20
N GLU A 119 27.73 -27.90 11.84
CA GLU A 119 28.45 -26.64 11.99
C GLU A 119 27.91 -25.54 11.07
N ASN A 120 27.61 -25.86 9.81
CA ASN A 120 27.06 -24.90 8.86
C ASN A 120 25.62 -24.49 9.20
N SER A 121 24.79 -25.44 9.61
CA SER A 121 23.43 -25.16 10.11
C SER A 121 23.47 -24.31 11.39
N TYR A 122 24.38 -24.60 12.32
CA TYR A 122 24.58 -23.81 13.52
C TYR A 122 25.02 -22.37 13.19
N LYS A 123 25.97 -22.19 12.25
CA LYS A 123 26.37 -20.87 11.75
C LYS A 123 25.22 -20.11 11.10
N ILE A 124 24.36 -20.78 10.33
CA ILE A 124 23.18 -20.16 9.71
C ILE A 124 22.16 -19.73 10.78
N VAL A 125 21.91 -20.57 11.78
CA VAL A 125 21.01 -20.26 12.89
C VAL A 125 21.54 -19.10 13.71
N GLN A 126 22.83 -19.08 14.05
CA GLN A 126 23.47 -17.96 14.77
C GLN A 126 23.42 -16.65 13.98
N LYS A 127 23.64 -16.68 12.65
CA LYS A 127 23.47 -15.49 11.80
C LYS A 127 22.03 -14.97 11.82
N ARG A 128 21.04 -15.86 11.80
CA ARG A 128 19.63 -15.45 11.91
C ARG A 128 19.29 -14.93 13.30
N LEU A 129 19.80 -15.56 14.36
CA LEU A 129 19.61 -15.12 15.73
C LEU A 129 20.19 -13.72 15.94
N SER A 130 21.44 -13.51 15.55
CA SER A 130 22.10 -12.19 15.66
C SER A 130 21.42 -11.11 14.82
N LEU A 131 20.87 -11.45 13.64
CA LEU A 131 20.05 -10.50 12.88
C LEU A 131 18.76 -10.16 13.63
N VAL A 132 18.04 -11.14 14.16
CA VAL A 132 16.81 -10.92 14.92
C VAL A 132 17.08 -10.14 16.20
N GLU A 133 18.13 -10.49 16.94
CA GLU A 133 18.59 -9.79 18.14
C GLU A 133 18.93 -8.33 17.81
N LYS A 134 19.69 -8.09 16.73
CA LYS A 134 19.96 -6.73 16.27
C LYS A 134 18.69 -5.97 15.87
N TYR A 135 17.74 -6.61 15.19
CA TYR A 135 16.44 -5.99 14.84
C TYR A 135 15.61 -5.66 16.09
N LEU A 136 15.67 -6.51 17.12
CA LEU A 136 15.00 -6.29 18.40
C LEU A 136 15.69 -5.17 19.17
N GLU A 137 17.01 -5.19 19.33
CA GLU A 137 17.79 -4.14 20.01
C GLU A 137 17.64 -2.77 19.33
N GLU A 138 17.67 -2.70 17.99
CA GLU A 138 17.47 -1.44 17.27
C GLU A 138 16.06 -0.89 17.46
N LYS A 139 15.05 -1.77 17.45
CA LYS A 139 13.67 -1.39 17.76
C LYS A 139 13.53 -0.96 19.22
N ASP A 140 14.06 -1.73 20.15
CA ASP A 140 13.89 -1.52 21.59
C ASP A 140 14.68 -0.31 22.06
N GLY A 141 15.87 -0.05 21.54
CA GLY A 141 16.65 1.16 21.82
C GLY A 141 15.96 2.44 21.31
N ASP A 142 15.30 2.38 20.14
CA ASP A 142 14.46 3.48 19.63
C ASP A 142 13.21 3.68 20.51
N TRP A 143 12.61 2.60 21.02
CA TRP A 143 11.51 2.67 21.99
C TRP A 143 11.94 3.25 23.34
N GLU A 144 13.09 2.84 23.87
CA GLU A 144 13.64 3.36 25.13
C GLU A 144 13.93 4.86 25.05
N SER A 145 14.57 5.30 23.96
CA SER A 145 14.76 6.72 23.66
C SER A 145 13.42 7.46 23.54
N TYR A 146 12.44 6.86 22.88
CA TYR A 146 11.11 7.43 22.72
C TYR A 146 10.33 7.54 24.05
N ILE A 147 10.43 6.56 24.96
CA ILE A 147 9.78 6.60 26.28
C ILE A 147 10.49 7.50 27.28
N THR A 148 11.81 7.63 27.19
CA THR A 148 12.60 8.47 28.11
C THR A 148 12.68 9.94 27.66
N SER A 149 12.42 10.24 26.39
CA SER A 149 12.44 11.61 25.88
C SER A 149 11.36 12.51 26.51
N LYS A 150 11.74 13.77 26.81
CA LYS A 150 10.78 14.81 27.21
C LYS A 150 9.84 15.12 26.03
N ARG A 151 8.53 15.05 26.28
CA ARG A 151 7.45 15.19 25.29
C ARG A 151 6.63 16.42 25.61
N ASN A 152 6.39 17.24 24.58
CA ASN A 152 5.51 18.39 24.66
C ASN A 152 4.15 18.01 24.03
N PRO A 153 3.00 18.22 24.73
CA PRO A 153 1.67 17.88 24.21
C PRO A 153 1.29 18.62 22.92
N TRP A 154 1.90 19.77 22.64
CA TRP A 154 1.67 20.56 21.43
C TRP A 154 2.57 20.17 20.26
N GLU A 155 3.61 19.37 20.50
CA GLU A 155 4.52 18.93 19.45
C GLU A 155 3.81 18.19 18.31
N PRO A 156 2.90 17.24 18.60
CA PRO A 156 2.12 16.59 17.56
C PRO A 156 1.18 17.55 16.83
N VAL A 157 0.65 18.56 17.53
CA VAL A 157 -0.32 19.49 16.97
C VAL A 157 0.32 20.36 15.89
N TRP A 158 1.44 21.02 16.18
CA TRP A 158 2.08 21.88 15.18
C TRP A 158 2.68 21.07 14.03
N LYS A 159 3.17 19.86 14.29
CA LYS A 159 3.64 18.96 13.22
C LYS A 159 2.51 18.55 12.29
N SER A 160 1.35 18.17 12.83
CA SER A 160 0.15 17.88 12.04
C SER A 160 -0.41 19.10 11.32
N ALA A 161 -0.26 20.31 11.89
CA ALA A 161 -0.63 21.56 11.23
C ALA A 161 0.25 21.83 10.01
N LEU A 162 1.55 21.52 10.10
CA LEU A 162 2.47 21.70 8.99
C LEU A 162 2.28 20.64 7.90
N LEU A 163 2.22 19.36 8.29
CA LEU A 163 1.99 18.26 7.38
C LEU A 163 0.97 17.28 7.98
N PRO A 164 -0.15 17.05 7.30
CA PRO A 164 -1.14 16.11 7.79
C PRO A 164 -0.56 14.74 8.10
N GLY A 165 -0.88 14.19 9.27
CA GLY A 165 -0.36 12.91 9.77
C GLY A 165 1.02 12.95 10.45
N TRP A 166 1.83 14.01 10.31
CA TRP A 166 3.18 14.05 10.90
C TRP A 166 3.18 14.03 12.43
N GLY A 167 2.21 14.68 13.08
CA GLY A 167 2.06 14.62 14.53
C GLY A 167 1.79 13.20 15.02
N HIS A 168 0.90 12.47 14.34
CA HIS A 168 0.60 11.07 14.65
C HIS A 168 1.82 10.16 14.46
N SER A 169 2.65 10.42 13.45
CA SER A 169 3.93 9.73 13.27
C SER A 169 4.88 9.95 14.45
N THR A 170 4.95 11.19 14.96
CA THR A 170 5.78 11.54 16.14
C THR A 170 5.33 10.77 17.38
N MET A 171 4.03 10.51 17.53
CA MET A 171 3.46 9.72 18.62
C MET A 171 3.47 8.20 18.36
N ARG A 172 4.21 7.72 17.35
CA ARG A 172 4.25 6.31 16.90
C ARG A 172 2.89 5.71 16.54
N GLN A 173 1.92 6.55 16.17
CA GLN A 173 0.59 6.15 15.70
C GLN A 173 0.57 6.04 14.16
N SER A 174 1.35 5.09 13.64
CA SER A 174 1.57 4.92 12.18
C SER A 174 0.27 4.70 11.38
N GLY A 175 -0.72 4.02 11.96
CA GLY A 175 -2.04 3.84 11.35
C GLY A 175 -2.72 5.18 11.06
N TRP A 176 -2.89 6.02 12.09
CA TRP A 176 -3.51 7.33 11.96
C TRP A 176 -2.70 8.30 11.09
N SER A 177 -1.36 8.28 11.22
CA SER A 177 -0.46 9.06 10.37
C SER A 177 -0.71 8.78 8.90
N THR A 178 -0.75 7.50 8.51
CA THR A 178 -0.95 7.07 7.13
C THR A 178 -2.35 7.45 6.65
N THR A 179 -3.38 7.22 7.47
CA THR A 179 -4.77 7.52 7.11
C THR A 179 -4.98 9.02 6.86
N TYR A 180 -4.55 9.90 7.75
CA TYR A 180 -4.74 11.34 7.56
C TYR A 180 -3.94 11.89 6.39
N SER A 181 -2.68 11.46 6.24
CA SER A 181 -1.85 11.85 5.10
C SER A 181 -2.50 11.42 3.79
N ALA A 182 -2.88 10.13 3.68
CA ALA A 182 -3.45 9.58 2.46
C ALA A 182 -4.77 10.27 2.10
N LEU A 183 -5.69 10.43 3.05
CA LEU A 183 -6.97 11.10 2.81
C LEU A 183 -6.77 12.56 2.40
N PHE A 184 -5.86 13.29 3.05
CA PHE A 184 -5.57 14.67 2.70
C PHE A 184 -4.98 14.79 1.28
N PHE A 185 -3.95 14.01 0.96
CA PHE A 185 -3.30 14.08 -0.36
C PHE A 185 -4.21 13.58 -1.49
N VAL A 186 -4.99 12.52 -1.27
CA VAL A 186 -6.00 12.07 -2.24
C VAL A 186 -7.03 13.18 -2.50
N SER A 187 -7.49 13.86 -1.44
CA SER A 187 -8.43 14.97 -1.58
C SER A 187 -7.81 16.16 -2.31
N LEU A 188 -6.55 16.49 -2.03
CA LEU A 188 -5.81 17.57 -2.67
C LEU A 188 -5.56 17.29 -4.15
N ILE A 189 -5.11 16.07 -4.50
CA ILE A 189 -4.94 15.63 -5.88
C ILE A 189 -6.28 15.66 -6.62
N SER A 190 -7.36 15.20 -5.96
CA SER A 190 -8.71 15.25 -6.53
C SER A 190 -9.14 16.69 -6.82
N TYR A 191 -8.91 17.62 -5.89
CA TYR A 191 -9.19 19.04 -6.09
C TYR A 191 -8.47 19.59 -7.33
N PHE A 192 -7.16 19.38 -7.44
CA PHE A 192 -6.38 19.89 -8.58
C PHE A 192 -6.76 19.22 -9.91
N GLY A 193 -7.04 17.91 -9.89
CA GLY A 193 -7.52 17.19 -11.08
C GLY A 193 -8.89 17.69 -11.56
N LEU A 194 -9.79 18.01 -10.63
CA LEU A 194 -11.10 18.57 -10.94
C LEU A 194 -11.02 20.03 -11.40
N ASP A 195 -10.13 20.84 -10.82
CA ASP A 195 -9.88 22.23 -11.25
C ASP A 195 -9.31 22.29 -12.68
N ALA A 196 -8.37 21.40 -13.01
CA ALA A 196 -7.85 21.26 -14.36
C ALA A 196 -8.96 20.84 -15.34
N SER A 197 -9.80 19.87 -14.94
CA SER A 197 -10.92 19.39 -15.76
C SER A 197 -11.98 20.48 -16.00
N GLU A 198 -12.32 21.28 -14.98
CA GLU A 198 -13.23 22.42 -15.11
C GLU A 198 -12.69 23.44 -16.11
N LYS A 199 -11.41 23.83 -15.99
CA LYS A 199 -10.76 24.77 -16.90
C LYS A 199 -10.70 24.24 -18.34
N GLU A 200 -10.43 22.94 -18.51
CA GLU A 200 -10.44 22.30 -19.82
C GLU A 200 -11.85 22.34 -20.45
N ARG A 201 -12.90 22.08 -19.66
CA ARG A 201 -14.29 22.15 -20.14
C ARG A 201 -14.73 23.56 -20.50
N ALA A 202 -14.36 24.56 -19.70
CA ALA A 202 -14.62 25.96 -20.04
C ALA A 202 -13.97 26.33 -21.38
N LYS A 203 -12.69 25.97 -21.59
CA LYS A 203 -12.01 26.19 -22.88
C LYS A 203 -12.67 25.43 -24.04
N ALA A 204 -13.13 24.19 -23.79
CA ALA A 204 -13.81 23.39 -24.80
C ALA A 204 -15.18 24.00 -25.18
N TYR A 205 -15.85 24.67 -24.24
CA TYR A 205 -17.08 25.42 -24.49
C TYR A 205 -16.81 26.61 -25.42
N ASP A 206 -15.84 27.46 -25.08
CA ASP A 206 -15.47 28.63 -25.88
C ASP A 206 -15.07 28.26 -27.31
N LYS A 207 -14.17 27.27 -27.45
CA LYS A 207 -13.74 26.75 -28.76
C LYS A 207 -14.90 26.19 -29.59
N LYS A 208 -15.93 25.68 -28.93
CA LYS A 208 -17.11 25.14 -29.62
C LYS A 208 -18.03 26.26 -30.09
N ILE A 209 -18.21 27.31 -29.30
CA ILE A 209 -18.91 28.52 -29.74
C ILE A 209 -18.22 29.11 -30.97
N GLU A 210 -16.90 29.28 -30.92
CA GLU A 210 -16.11 29.76 -32.05
C GLU A 210 -16.38 28.94 -33.32
N LYS A 211 -16.29 27.61 -33.23
CA LYS A 211 -16.60 26.72 -34.37
C LYS A 211 -18.04 26.82 -34.87
N ILE A 212 -19.01 27.02 -33.98
CA ILE A 212 -20.42 27.17 -34.37
C ILE A 212 -20.60 28.47 -35.16
N VAL A 213 -19.99 29.56 -34.69
CA VAL A 213 -20.01 30.86 -35.37
C VAL A 213 -19.31 30.77 -36.73
N GLU A 214 -18.13 30.16 -36.80
CA GLU A 214 -17.41 29.92 -38.06
C GLU A 214 -18.25 29.12 -39.06
N GLN A 215 -18.89 28.03 -38.61
CA GLN A 215 -19.77 27.20 -39.45
C GLN A 215 -20.98 27.99 -39.95
N GLN A 216 -21.59 28.82 -39.10
CA GLN A 216 -22.73 29.62 -39.50
C GLN A 216 -22.32 30.66 -40.55
N LEU A 217 -21.18 31.33 -40.37
CA LEU A 217 -20.63 32.28 -41.34
C LEU A 217 -20.29 31.62 -42.68
N THR A 218 -19.67 30.43 -42.68
CA THR A 218 -19.37 29.70 -43.93
C THR A 218 -20.61 29.24 -44.67
N ILE A 219 -21.67 28.83 -43.95
CA ILE A 219 -22.94 28.44 -44.56
C ILE A 219 -23.61 29.68 -45.19
N ASP A 220 -23.61 30.82 -44.51
CA ASP A 220 -24.21 32.06 -45.02
C ASP A 220 -23.47 32.58 -46.28
N GLU A 221 -22.14 32.47 -46.29
CA GLU A 221 -21.29 32.83 -47.43
C GLU A 221 -21.49 31.86 -48.62
N LEU A 222 -21.61 30.55 -48.36
CA LEU A 222 -21.91 29.53 -49.38
C LEU A 222 -23.31 29.71 -50.00
N LEU A 223 -24.27 30.28 -49.26
CA LEU A 223 -25.66 30.51 -49.68
C LEU A 223 -25.87 31.80 -50.48
N GLY A 224 -24.81 32.59 -50.70
CA GLY A 224 -24.83 33.96 -51.24
C GLY A 224 -26.07 34.37 -52.02
N SER A 225 -26.86 35.29 -51.45
CA SER A 225 -27.94 36.15 -52.01
C SER A 225 -28.96 35.62 -53.05
N ASN A 226 -28.85 34.41 -53.60
CA ASN A 226 -29.61 33.95 -54.77
C ASN A 226 -30.23 32.54 -54.67
N ALA A 227 -30.18 31.87 -53.52
CA ALA A 227 -30.68 30.50 -53.36
C ALA A 227 -32.16 30.43 -52.90
N ALA A 228 -33.10 30.84 -53.76
CA ALA A 228 -34.53 30.87 -53.42
C ALA A 228 -35.29 29.53 -53.58
N SER A 229 -34.67 28.43 -54.07
CA SER A 229 -35.41 27.24 -54.53
C SER A 229 -34.98 25.87 -53.97
N SER A 230 -34.04 25.80 -53.01
CA SER A 230 -33.60 24.54 -52.35
C SER A 230 -33.85 24.50 -50.83
N THR A 231 -34.86 25.23 -50.37
CA THR A 231 -35.03 25.67 -48.97
C THR A 231 -35.46 24.58 -47.97
N SER A 232 -36.11 23.50 -48.38
CA SER A 232 -36.70 22.52 -47.43
C SER A 232 -35.66 21.61 -46.76
N ASN A 233 -34.79 20.98 -47.54
CA ASN A 233 -33.77 20.04 -47.02
C ASN A 233 -32.64 20.76 -46.28
N LEU A 234 -32.29 21.98 -46.74
CA LEU A 234 -31.25 22.80 -46.11
C LEU A 234 -31.72 23.38 -44.76
N ASN A 235 -32.99 23.76 -44.65
CA ASN A 235 -33.58 24.20 -43.38
C ASN A 235 -33.60 23.06 -42.34
N LEU A 236 -33.89 21.83 -42.76
CA LEU A 236 -33.77 20.65 -41.89
C LEU A 236 -32.33 20.41 -41.41
N ILE A 237 -31.34 20.56 -42.29
CA ILE A 237 -29.91 20.42 -41.94
C ILE A 237 -29.50 21.53 -40.95
N PHE A 238 -29.94 22.77 -41.16
CA PHE A 238 -29.67 23.87 -40.25
C PHE A 238 -30.32 23.67 -38.87
N GLN A 239 -31.58 23.24 -38.83
CA GLN A 239 -32.27 22.92 -37.57
C GLN A 239 -31.60 21.75 -36.84
N PHE A 240 -31.20 20.69 -37.56
CA PHE A 240 -30.51 19.54 -36.98
C PHE A 240 -29.13 19.92 -36.43
N ASN A 241 -28.36 20.74 -37.15
CA ASN A 241 -27.08 21.26 -36.66
C ASN A 241 -27.26 22.15 -35.43
N THR A 242 -28.28 23.01 -35.41
CA THR A 242 -28.59 23.86 -34.25
C THR A 242 -28.94 23.03 -33.01
N LEU A 243 -29.78 22.00 -33.16
CA LEU A 243 -30.13 21.05 -32.09
C LEU A 243 -28.92 20.25 -31.60
N ARG A 244 -28.07 19.77 -32.51
CA ARG A 244 -26.86 19.05 -32.16
C ARG A 244 -25.88 19.95 -31.40
N ASN A 245 -25.72 21.19 -31.85
CA ASN A 245 -24.84 22.17 -31.24
C ASN A 245 -25.33 22.59 -29.85
N SER A 246 -26.63 22.83 -29.69
CA SER A 246 -27.23 23.17 -28.39
C SER A 246 -27.08 22.04 -27.37
N ASN A 247 -27.41 20.80 -27.76
CA ASN A 247 -27.24 19.62 -26.90
C ASN A 247 -25.78 19.40 -26.50
N ALA A 248 -24.86 19.74 -27.40
CA ALA A 248 -23.45 19.50 -27.17
C ALA A 248 -22.73 20.69 -26.52
N LEU A 249 -23.36 21.87 -26.43
CA LEU A 249 -22.97 22.99 -25.56
C LEU A 249 -23.52 22.79 -24.15
N SER A 250 -24.78 22.35 -24.04
CA SER A 250 -25.42 22.07 -22.75
C SER A 250 -24.68 20.97 -22.01
N SER A 251 -24.24 19.90 -22.69
CA SER A 251 -23.46 18.84 -22.06
C SER A 251 -22.10 19.29 -21.54
N ILE A 252 -21.42 20.20 -22.25
CA ILE A 252 -20.14 20.76 -21.76
C ILE A 252 -20.39 21.65 -20.54
N ARG A 253 -21.45 22.46 -20.57
CA ARG A 253 -21.86 23.33 -19.45
C ARG A 253 -22.23 22.52 -18.21
N THR A 254 -22.94 21.40 -18.37
CA THR A 254 -23.27 20.50 -17.26
C THR A 254 -22.03 19.82 -16.71
N ASP A 255 -21.13 19.33 -17.57
CA ASP A 255 -19.86 18.73 -17.14
C ASP A 255 -19.01 19.75 -16.36
N GLU A 256 -18.90 21.01 -16.83
CA GLU A 256 -18.22 22.11 -16.14
C GLU A 256 -18.81 22.34 -14.74
N ALA A 257 -20.14 22.42 -14.63
CA ALA A 257 -20.83 22.61 -13.35
C ALA A 257 -20.60 21.42 -12.39
N ASP A 258 -20.63 20.19 -12.91
CA ASP A 258 -20.37 18.97 -12.14
C ASP A 258 -18.92 18.93 -11.62
N TYR A 259 -17.94 19.30 -12.44
CA TYR A 259 -16.54 19.41 -12.02
C TYR A 259 -16.36 20.50 -10.97
N LYS A 260 -16.99 21.66 -11.15
CA LYS A 260 -16.96 22.76 -10.17
C LYS A 260 -17.53 22.33 -8.82
N ASN A 261 -18.70 21.68 -8.82
CA ASN A 261 -19.32 21.19 -7.59
C ASN A 261 -18.44 20.12 -6.91
N SER A 262 -17.94 19.16 -7.70
CA SER A 262 -17.04 18.11 -7.20
C SER A 262 -15.73 18.69 -6.65
N LYS A 263 -15.18 19.74 -7.27
CA LYS A 263 -14.00 20.46 -6.81
C LYS A 263 -14.24 21.08 -5.45
N HIS A 264 -15.38 21.76 -5.26
CA HIS A 264 -15.74 22.33 -3.96
C HIS A 264 -15.95 21.24 -2.90
N ALA A 265 -16.55 20.11 -3.25
CA ALA A 265 -16.68 18.97 -2.36
C ALA A 265 -15.30 18.42 -1.95
N ALA A 266 -14.37 18.24 -2.89
CA ALA A 266 -13.00 17.80 -2.62
C ALA A 266 -12.23 18.80 -1.74
N ALA A 267 -12.41 20.10 -1.94
CA ALA A 267 -11.86 21.12 -1.06
C ALA A 267 -12.44 21.02 0.36
N GLY A 268 -13.76 20.87 0.48
CA GLY A 268 -14.45 20.69 1.76
C GLY A 268 -13.97 19.46 2.52
N VAL A 269 -13.77 18.34 1.82
CA VAL A 269 -13.21 17.11 2.39
C VAL A 269 -11.78 17.34 2.88
N ALA A 270 -10.92 17.98 2.08
CA ALA A 270 -9.54 18.27 2.47
C ALA A 270 -9.47 19.15 3.74
N ILE A 271 -10.27 20.21 3.79
CA ILE A 271 -10.38 21.10 4.96
C ILE A 271 -10.94 20.34 6.17
N GLY A 272 -11.99 19.55 5.97
CA GLY A 272 -12.60 18.75 7.04
C GLY A 272 -11.62 17.75 7.65
N ILE A 273 -10.89 17.00 6.81
CA ILE A 273 -9.83 16.09 7.26
C ILE A 273 -8.76 16.86 8.02
N TYR A 274 -8.33 18.01 7.50
CA TYR A 274 -7.32 18.87 8.13
C TYR A 274 -7.74 19.33 9.54
N LEU A 275 -9.00 19.73 9.75
CA LEU A 275 -9.48 20.13 11.07
C LEU A 275 -9.63 18.95 12.02
N ILE A 276 -10.18 17.82 11.54
CA ILE A 276 -10.35 16.60 12.34
C ILE A 276 -9.00 16.09 12.83
N GLN A 277 -7.97 16.07 11.98
CA GLN A 277 -6.66 15.59 12.39
C GLN A 277 -6.00 16.50 13.44
N LEU A 278 -6.26 17.81 13.44
CA LEU A 278 -5.70 18.73 14.43
C LEU A 278 -6.34 18.49 15.78
N GLY A 279 -7.67 18.33 15.81
CA GLY A 279 -8.38 17.94 17.03
C GLY A 279 -7.87 16.60 17.57
N HIS A 280 -7.73 15.60 16.71
CA HIS A 280 -7.19 14.30 17.12
C HIS A 280 -5.74 14.40 17.63
N ALA A 281 -4.87 15.14 16.94
CA ALA A 281 -3.49 15.38 17.37
C ALA A 281 -3.42 16.09 18.72
N TYR A 282 -4.35 17.00 19.02
CA TYR A 282 -4.42 17.68 20.31
C TYR A 282 -4.77 16.72 21.46
N PHE A 283 -5.85 15.94 21.32
CA PHE A 283 -6.24 14.98 22.36
C PHE A 283 -5.21 13.86 22.52
N ALA A 284 -4.69 13.33 21.41
CA ALA A 284 -3.64 12.31 21.44
C ALA A 284 -2.31 12.86 21.99
N GLY A 285 -1.95 14.11 21.68
CA GLY A 285 -0.76 14.77 22.22
C GLY A 285 -0.85 14.94 23.74
N LYS A 286 -2.03 15.30 24.25
CA LYS A 286 -2.28 15.41 25.69
C LYS A 286 -2.08 14.06 26.41
N THR A 287 -2.64 12.96 25.88
CA THR A 287 -2.46 11.62 26.47
C THR A 287 -1.03 11.11 26.31
N TRP A 288 -0.39 11.41 25.19
CA TRP A 288 1.00 11.04 24.91
C TRP A 288 2.01 11.69 25.87
N ALA A 289 1.74 12.93 26.30
CA ALA A 289 2.58 13.69 27.21
C ALA A 289 2.32 13.41 28.70
N GLN A 290 1.22 12.74 29.08
CA GLN A 290 0.88 12.44 30.49
C GLN A 290 1.93 11.61 31.21
N ASN A 291 2.73 10.82 30.47
CA ASN A 291 3.79 9.99 31.05
C ASN A 291 5.06 10.78 31.41
N ASN A 292 5.13 12.07 31.07
CA ASN A 292 6.20 12.96 31.49
C ASN A 292 5.74 13.83 32.64
N VAL A 293 6.07 13.42 33.86
CA VAL A 293 6.02 14.33 35.01
C VAL A 293 7.19 15.29 34.84
N ILE A 294 6.92 16.46 34.27
CA ILE A 294 7.90 17.54 34.18
C ILE A 294 8.04 18.11 35.60
N GLN A 295 9.09 17.69 36.30
CA GLN A 295 9.51 18.31 37.55
C GLN A 295 10.41 19.51 37.22
N THR A 296 10.08 20.70 37.74
CA THR A 296 11.03 21.82 37.76
C THR A 296 12.30 21.44 38.53
N PRO A 297 13.41 22.20 38.42
CA PRO A 297 14.56 22.05 39.31
C PRO A 297 14.21 22.14 40.81
N ALA A 298 13.04 22.71 41.13
CA ALA A 298 12.48 22.81 42.48
C ALA A 298 11.51 21.66 42.85
N GLY A 299 11.30 20.67 41.98
CA GLY A 299 10.45 19.50 42.23
C GLY A 299 8.94 19.72 41.98
N GLU A 300 8.52 20.90 41.53
CA GLU A 300 7.11 21.20 41.24
C GLU A 300 6.68 20.61 39.88
N THR A 301 5.45 20.07 39.82
CA THR A 301 4.82 19.59 38.58
C THR A 301 4.27 20.77 37.77
N VAL A 302 4.76 20.96 36.55
CA VAL A 302 4.31 22.03 35.63
C VAL A 302 3.76 21.45 34.33
N SER A 303 2.70 22.07 33.81
CA SER A 303 2.16 21.77 32.48
C SER A 303 2.79 22.70 31.44
N GLU A 304 3.47 22.14 30.44
CA GLU A 304 3.92 22.90 29.27
C GLU A 304 2.70 23.36 28.44
N GLY A 305 2.69 24.64 28.06
CA GLY A 305 1.75 25.26 27.13
C GLY A 305 2.29 25.25 25.70
N PHE A 306 1.70 26.08 24.84
CA PHE A 306 1.96 26.05 23.40
C PHE A 306 3.43 26.39 23.08
N GLY A 307 4.12 25.56 22.28
CA GLY A 307 5.49 25.87 21.85
C GLY A 307 6.20 24.80 21.03
N ILE A 308 7.34 25.19 20.46
CA ILE A 308 8.26 24.34 19.68
C ILE A 308 9.39 23.88 20.63
N ARG A 309 9.94 22.67 20.44
CA ARG A 309 11.04 22.11 21.27
C ARG A 309 12.12 23.18 21.51
N GLY A 310 12.40 23.47 22.78
CA GLY A 310 13.39 24.46 23.23
C GLY A 310 12.82 25.78 23.76
N ASN A 311 11.53 26.08 23.53
CA ASN A 311 10.88 27.26 24.11
C ASN A 311 9.35 27.05 24.32
N PRO A 312 8.94 26.11 25.20
CA PRO A 312 7.52 25.95 25.53
C PRO A 312 7.04 27.14 26.36
N LEU A 313 5.88 27.73 26.02
CA LEU A 313 5.21 28.65 26.92
C LEU A 313 4.79 27.87 28.15
N VAL A 314 5.44 28.01 29.30
CA VAL A 314 5.05 27.24 30.50
C VAL A 314 3.93 28.00 31.20
N SER A 315 2.77 27.35 31.39
CA SER A 315 1.69 27.94 32.17
C SER A 315 1.74 27.41 33.60
N LYS A 316 1.87 28.30 34.59
CA LYS A 316 1.79 27.95 36.01
C LYS A 316 0.47 28.47 36.59
N GLU A 317 -0.31 27.59 37.21
CA GLU A 317 -1.42 28.01 38.07
C GLU A 317 -0.85 28.46 39.42
N ILE A 318 -1.05 29.74 39.74
CA ILE A 318 -0.72 30.31 41.03
C ILE A 318 -1.99 30.23 41.89
N ALA A 319 -1.84 29.92 43.17
CA ALA A 319 -2.94 29.90 44.13
C ALA A 319 -3.76 31.20 44.03
N GLY A 320 -5.08 31.06 43.84
CA GLY A 320 -6.00 32.19 43.61
C GLY A 320 -6.51 32.36 42.17
N GLY A 321 -6.28 31.39 41.27
CA GLY A 321 -6.90 31.36 39.93
C GLY A 321 -6.15 32.17 38.87
N THR A 322 -4.95 32.66 39.17
CA THR A 322 -4.10 33.38 38.21
C THR A 322 -3.18 32.42 37.47
N LYS A 323 -3.12 32.53 36.14
CA LYS A 323 -2.22 31.76 35.27
C LYS A 323 -1.06 32.66 34.85
N SER A 324 0.17 32.30 35.19
CA SER A 324 1.37 32.95 34.65
C SER A 324 1.87 32.19 33.43
N ILE A 325 2.38 32.92 32.43
CA ILE A 325 2.97 32.36 31.21
C ILE A 325 4.46 32.71 31.22
N ASP A 326 5.31 31.69 31.26
CA ASP A 326 6.77 31.85 31.14
C ASP A 326 7.18 31.66 29.68
N VAL A 327 7.90 32.66 29.15
CA VAL A 327 8.51 32.62 27.82
C VAL A 327 10.03 32.61 28.01
N GLY A 328 10.67 31.46 27.83
CA GLY A 328 12.13 31.37 27.79
C GLY A 328 12.86 31.81 29.07
N GLY A 329 12.25 31.64 30.25
CA GLY A 329 12.86 31.98 31.54
C GLY A 329 12.58 33.41 32.01
N GLN A 330 11.65 34.12 31.35
CA GLN A 330 11.09 35.37 31.83
C GLN A 330 9.61 35.18 32.16
N VAL A 331 9.28 35.23 33.45
CA VAL A 331 7.91 35.17 33.95
C VAL A 331 7.18 36.44 33.51
N LEU A 332 6.33 36.34 32.50
CA LEU A 332 5.39 37.39 32.12
C LEU A 332 4.12 37.21 32.94
N TYR A 333 3.91 38.10 33.90
CA TYR A 333 2.64 38.22 34.61
C TYR A 333 1.58 38.77 33.64
N THR A 334 0.63 37.95 33.21
CA THR A 334 -0.59 38.42 32.57
C THR A 334 -1.62 38.80 33.64
N LEU A 335 -1.91 40.10 33.76
CA LEU A 335 -3.01 40.65 34.54
C LEU A 335 -4.33 40.55 33.73
N PHE A 336 -5.31 39.84 34.33
CA PHE A 336 -6.78 39.86 34.15
C PHE A 336 -7.43 39.70 32.76
N TYR A 337 -8.36 38.73 32.68
CA TYR A 337 -9.81 38.98 32.66
C TYR A 337 -10.58 37.82 33.30
#